data_AF-A0A151SRQ5-F1
#
_entry.id   AF-A0A151SRQ5-F1
#
_cell.length_a   1.000
_cell.length_b   1.000
_cell.length_c   1.000
_cell.angle_alpha   90.00
_cell.angle_beta   90.00
_cell.angle_gamma   90.00
#
_symmetry.space_group_name_H-M   'P 1'
#
loop_
_entity.id
_entity.type
_entity.pdbx_description
1 polymer ?
#
loop_
_entity_poly.entity_id
_entity_poly.type
_entity_poly.pdbx_seq_one_letter_code
_entity_poly.pdbx_strand_id
1 'polypeptide(L)' 'MIQPQTHLNVADNSGARELMCIRILGASNRRYAYIGDISLAVIKEAVPNTNLES' A
#
# COMPACT_ATOMS: atom_id res chain seq x y z
N MET A 1 8.00 -5.66 -8.29
CA MET A 1 6.78 -6.43 -8.64
C MET A 1 5.98 -6.59 -7.35
N ILE A 2 4.73 -6.15 -7.33
CA ILE A 2 3.90 -6.10 -6.11
C ILE A 2 2.65 -6.96 -6.34
N GLN A 3 2.28 -7.81 -5.38
CA GLN A 3 1.05 -8.62 -5.42
C GLN A 3 0.23 -8.41 -4.14
N PRO A 4 -1.04 -8.87 -4.07
CA PRO A 4 -1.76 -8.92 -2.81
C PRO A 4 -0.93 -9.56 -1.69
N GLN A 5 -1.07 -9.04 -0.48
CA GLN A 5 -0.32 -9.38 0.73
C GLN A 5 1.18 -8.99 0.73
N THR A 6 1.66 -8.26 -0.28
CA THR A 6 3.00 -7.68 -0.25
C THR A 6 3.03 -6.50 0.72
N HIS A 7 4.03 -6.47 1.61
CA HIS A 7 4.31 -5.36 2.50
C HIS A 7 5.21 -4.33 1.81
N LEU A 8 4.91 -3.05 1.99
CA LEU A 8 5.52 -1.92 1.29
C LEU A 8 5.86 -0.82 2.28
N ASN A 9 7.05 -0.25 2.12
CA ASN A 9 7.43 0.98 2.82
C ASN A 9 6.76 2.18 2.17
N VAL A 10 6.31 3.12 2.99
CA VAL A 10 5.74 4.39 2.54
C VAL A 10 6.85 5.42 2.35
N ALA A 11 6.81 6.13 1.23
CA ALA A 11 7.78 7.16 0.85
C ALA A 11 7.10 8.52 0.69
N ASP A 12 6.23 8.88 1.63
CA ASP A 12 5.56 10.17 1.72
C ASP A 12 5.55 10.70 3.16
N ASN A 13 4.86 11.81 3.39
CA ASN A 13 4.70 12.44 4.70
C ASN A 13 3.28 12.30 5.28
N SER A 14 2.52 11.28 4.85
CA SER A 14 1.16 11.02 5.34
C SER A 14 1.14 10.57 6.80
N GLY A 15 2.23 9.97 7.27
CA GLY A 15 2.34 9.36 8.59
C GLY A 15 2.24 7.84 8.59
N ALA A 16 1.84 7.22 7.48
CA ALA A 16 1.96 5.77 7.32
C ALA A 16 3.43 5.38 7.15
N ARG A 17 3.85 4.26 7.72
CA ARG A 17 5.20 3.68 7.59
C ARG A 17 5.20 2.43 6.74
N GLU A 18 4.26 1.54 7.02
CA GLU A 18 4.13 0.26 6.34
C GLU A 18 2.70 0.07 5.84
N LEU A 19 2.57 -0.39 4.60
CA LEU A 19 1.32 -0.77 3.97
C LEU A 19 1.34 -2.24 3.57
N MET A 20 0.17 -2.86 3.53
CA MET A 20 -0.03 -4.15 2.88
C MET A 20 -0.95 -3.98 1.68
N CYS A 21 -0.50 -4.41 0.50
CA CYS A 21 -1.32 -4.41 -0.72
C CYS A 21 -2.49 -5.38 -0.57
N ILE A 22 -3.73 -4.92 -0.79
CA ILE A 22 -4.93 -5.76 -0.81
C ILE A 22 -5.28 -6.14 -2.25
N ARG A 23 -5.26 -5.15 -3.15
CA ARG A 23 -5.73 -5.33 -4.52
C ARG A 23 -5.05 -4.34 -5.46
N ILE A 24 -4.77 -4.79 -6.68
CA ILE A 24 -4.30 -3.93 -7.77
C ILE A 24 -5.52 -3.40 -8.53
N LEU A 25 -5.62 -2.08 -8.69
CA LEU A 25 -6.73 -1.44 -9.39
C LEU A 25 -6.48 -1.40 -10.91
N GLY A 26 -7.55 -1.32 -11.69
CA GLY A 26 -7.46 -1.29 -13.16
C GLY A 26 -6.96 -2.59 -13.80
N ALA A 27 -6.78 -3.64 -13.01
CA ALA A 27 -6.27 -4.94 -13.42
C ALA A 27 -7.40 -5.98 -13.40
N SER A 28 -8.03 -6.23 -14.55
CA SER A 28 -9.01 -7.32 -14.66
C SER A 28 -8.34 -8.70 -14.58
N ASN A 29 -7.05 -8.81 -14.92
CA ASN A 29 -6.29 -10.08 -14.94
C ASN A 29 -4.78 -9.94 -14.60
N ARG A 30 -4.32 -8.80 -14.06
CA ARG A 30 -2.89 -8.66 -13.70
C ARG A 30 -2.64 -9.22 -12.31
N ARG A 31 -1.70 -10.17 -12.22
CA ARG A 31 -1.22 -10.73 -10.95
C ARG A 31 -0.31 -9.79 -10.17
N TYR A 32 0.30 -8.84 -10.88
CA TYR A 32 1.34 -7.97 -10.33
C TYR A 32 1.20 -6.52 -10.76
N ALA A 33 1.55 -5.63 -9.84
CA ALA A 33 1.74 -4.20 -10.05
C ALA A 33 3.23 -3.85 -10.21
N TYR A 34 3.45 -2.79 -10.99
CA TYR A 34 4.72 -2.16 -11.30
C TYR A 34 4.62 -0.64 -11.05
N ILE A 35 5.72 0.08 -11.27
CA ILE A 35 5.77 1.52 -11.10
C ILE A 35 4.69 2.19 -11.98
N GLY A 36 3.91 3.10 -11.37
CA GLY A 36 2.82 3.82 -12.03
C GLY A 36 1.45 3.15 -11.92
N ASP A 37 1.36 1.89 -11.47
CA ASP A 37 0.08 1.25 -11.16
C ASP A 37 -0.49 1.76 -9.83
N ILE A 38 -1.82 1.76 -9.72
CA ILE A 38 -2.53 2.12 -8.49
C ILE A 38 -2.98 0.85 -7.76
N SER A 39 -2.73 0.77 -6.47
CA SER A 39 -3.15 -0.33 -5.61
C SER A 39 -3.98 0.15 -4.43
N LEU A 40 -4.97 -0.63 -4.04
CA LEU A 40 -5.64 -0.54 -2.74
C LEU A 40 -4.77 -1.22 -1.69
N ALA A 41 -4.46 -0.50 -0.62
CA ALA A 41 -3.64 -1.00 0.48
C ALA A 41 -4.25 -0.62 1.84
N VAL A 42 -3.85 -1.33 2.89
CA VAL A 42 -4.15 -0.98 4.29
C VAL A 42 -2.88 -0.60 5.02
N ILE A 43 -3.00 0.30 5.98
CA ILE A 43 -1.93 0.66 6.90
C ILE A 43 -1.67 -0.54 7.82
N LYS A 44 -0.39 -0.85 8.04
CA LYS A 44 0.08 -1.85 8.99
C LYS A 44 0.87 -1.22 10.13
N GLU A 45 1.56 -0.12 9.83
CA GLU A 45 2.21 0.70 10.83
C GLU A 45 2.03 2.18 10.46
N ALA A 46 1.65 3.00 11.45
CA ALA A 46 1.63 4.45 11.36
C ALA A 46 2.57 5.04 12.42
N VAL A 47 3.08 6.25 12.17
CA VAL A 47 3.82 6.99 13.20
C VAL A 47 2.86 7.46 14.30
N PRO A 48 3.29 7.44 15.58
CA PRO A 48 2.44 7.90 16.69
C PRO A 48 1.96 9.35 16.52
N ASN A 49 0.83 9.68 17.13
CA ASN A 49 0.23 11.02 17.13
C ASN A 49 -0.12 11.57 15.72
N THR A 50 -0.43 10.68 14.79
CA THR A 50 -1.05 11.06 13.51
C THR A 50 -2.56 10.89 13.57
N ASN A 51 -3.26 11.53 12.65
CA ASN A 51 -4.71 11.36 12.47
C ASN A 51 -5.04 10.08 11.68
N LEU A 52 -4.11 9.12 11.59
CA LEU A 52 -4.28 7.86 10.90
C LEU A 52 -4.49 6.75 11.92
N GLU A 53 -5.53 5.96 11.70
CA GLU A 53 -5.76 4.72 12.42
C GLU A 53 -5.12 3.58 11.62
N SER A 54 -4.29 2.77 12.30
CA SER A 54 -3.65 1.57 11.73
C SER A 54 -4.59 0.37 11.77
#